data_AF-A0A9E3GPX4-F1
#
_entry.id   AF-A0A9E3GPX4-F1
#
_cell.length_a   1.000
_cell.length_b   1.000
_cell.length_c   1.000
_cell.angle_alpha   90.00
_cell.angle_beta   90.00
_cell.angle_gamma   90.00
#
_symmetry.space_group_name_H-M   'P 1'
#
loop_
_entity.id
_entity.type
_entity.pdbx_description
1 polymer ?
#
loop_
_entity_poly.entity_id
_entity_poly.type
_entity_poly.pdbx_seq_one_letter_code
_entity_poly.pdbx_strand_id
1 'polypeptide(L)'
;MAERLTLPDARPDRLYFAQVREDPLLEIEALAPAPDRTLVVVGSGGCTALSLLAAGAGQVAAVDLNPVQSSLVELKATAVSELGTVQATSFLGGAPMPAADRRACYDRLKRQLGPAARECFDAHPGWIERGVLNAGVTERFIGAVISSVRLFIHPPSRIRRMLGCQTLEEQRRFYEREWDTRRWRLMFGVLLNRAVFRKAYHPAFFQHVENPSFAHHFRTLAEHTLTEVPVSTNYFVHHMFTGSYPVGVPDGVPPYLDPGWSGTVSSALDGLTVVDGGYTT
;
A
#
# COMPACT_ATOMS: atom_id res chain seq x y z
N MET A 1 17.85 0.39 -14.60
CA MET A 1 17.06 1.52 -14.05
C MET A 1 15.79 1.58 -14.86
N ALA A 2 14.61 1.66 -14.22
CA ALA A 2 13.35 1.72 -14.94
C ALA A 2 13.33 2.90 -15.92
N GLU A 3 12.76 2.70 -17.10
CA GLU A 3 12.56 3.80 -18.05
C GLU A 3 11.51 4.76 -17.47
N ARG A 4 11.73 6.07 -17.57
CA ARG A 4 10.78 7.09 -17.11
C ARG A 4 10.47 8.09 -18.20
N LEU A 5 9.19 8.22 -18.55
CA LEU A 5 8.68 9.16 -19.54
C LEU A 5 7.81 10.21 -18.84
N THR A 6 8.00 11.48 -19.16
CA THR A 6 7.18 12.58 -18.60
C THR A 6 6.41 13.28 -19.71
N LEU A 7 5.08 13.21 -19.62
CA LEU A 7 4.15 13.84 -20.56
C LEU A 7 3.78 15.27 -20.10
N PRO A 8 3.34 16.17 -21.00
CA PRO A 8 3.06 17.56 -20.67
C PRO A 8 1.92 17.77 -19.66
N ASP A 9 1.04 16.79 -19.52
CA ASP A 9 -0.13 16.85 -18.64
C ASP A 9 0.14 16.32 -17.22
N ALA A 10 1.38 15.88 -16.94
CA ALA A 10 1.82 15.49 -15.60
C ALA A 10 1.63 16.63 -14.59
N ARG A 11 1.09 16.31 -13.41
CA ARG A 11 0.72 17.29 -12.38
C ARG A 11 1.23 16.84 -11.01
N PRO A 12 2.31 17.45 -10.48
CA PRO A 12 2.79 17.13 -9.14
C PRO A 12 1.75 17.52 -8.08
N ASP A 13 1.50 16.60 -7.17
CA ASP A 13 0.65 16.79 -5.99
C ASP A 13 1.23 15.94 -4.84
N ARG A 14 0.54 15.91 -3.70
CA ARG A 14 0.88 15.12 -2.53
C ARG A 14 0.98 13.63 -2.86
N LEU A 15 1.79 12.91 -2.11
CA LEU A 15 1.77 11.44 -2.11
C LEU A 15 0.42 10.96 -1.55
N TYR A 16 -0.53 10.59 -2.42
CA TYR A 16 -1.87 10.16 -1.98
C TYR A 16 -1.88 8.74 -1.42
N PHE A 17 -1.24 7.82 -2.13
CA PHE A 17 -1.22 6.38 -1.82
C PHE A 17 0.23 5.92 -1.72
N ALA A 18 0.71 5.62 -0.51
CA ALA A 18 1.99 4.94 -0.39
C ALA A 18 1.85 3.42 -0.63
N GLN A 19 0.61 2.92 -0.56
CA GLN A 19 0.23 1.55 -0.83
C GLN A 19 -1.12 1.54 -1.53
N VAL A 20 -1.22 0.77 -2.61
CA VAL A 20 -2.51 0.37 -3.17
C VAL A 20 -3.07 -0.76 -2.30
N ARG A 21 -4.36 -0.74 -2.03
CA ARG A 21 -5.08 -1.78 -1.26
C ARG A 21 -6.05 -2.54 -2.15
N GLU A 22 -5.57 -2.85 -3.35
CA GLU A 22 -6.15 -3.75 -4.33
C GLU A 22 -5.37 -5.05 -4.19
N ASP A 23 -6.07 -6.19 -4.22
CA ASP A 23 -5.44 -7.49 -4.06
C ASP A 23 -4.67 -7.86 -5.33
N PRO A 24 -3.32 -7.86 -5.31
CA PRO A 24 -2.53 -8.14 -6.50
C PRO A 24 -2.70 -9.59 -6.98
N LEU A 25 -3.14 -10.52 -6.13
CA LEU A 25 -3.36 -11.91 -6.53
C LEU A 25 -4.52 -12.03 -7.51
N LEU A 26 -5.59 -11.26 -7.32
CA LEU A 26 -6.70 -11.21 -8.26
C LEU A 26 -6.28 -10.60 -9.59
N GLU A 27 -5.40 -9.60 -9.57
CA GLU A 27 -4.87 -8.99 -10.79
C GLU A 27 -3.94 -9.94 -11.55
N ILE A 28 -3.08 -10.65 -10.84
CA ILE A 28 -2.20 -11.69 -11.41
C ILE A 28 -3.03 -12.82 -12.02
N GLU A 29 -4.08 -13.28 -11.34
CA GLU A 29 -5.00 -14.30 -11.86
C GLU A 29 -5.71 -13.81 -13.13
N ALA A 30 -6.28 -12.60 -13.09
CA ALA A 30 -7.08 -12.07 -14.19
C ALA A 30 -6.24 -11.72 -15.44
N LEU A 31 -5.06 -11.14 -15.24
CA LEU A 31 -4.20 -10.67 -16.34
C LEU A 31 -3.28 -11.76 -16.88
N ALA A 32 -3.06 -12.83 -16.11
CA ALA A 32 -2.15 -13.93 -16.42
C ALA A 32 -0.81 -13.42 -17.00
N PRO A 33 0.03 -12.77 -16.18
CA PRO A 33 1.34 -12.25 -16.58
C PRO A 33 2.18 -13.30 -17.31
N ALA A 34 2.84 -12.86 -18.39
CA ALA A 34 3.75 -13.70 -19.16
C ALA A 34 4.90 -12.88 -19.75
N PRO A 35 6.07 -13.51 -20.03
CA PRO A 35 7.26 -12.80 -20.51
C PRO A 35 7.09 -12.08 -21.85
N ASP A 36 6.10 -12.44 -22.64
CA ASP A 36 5.78 -11.85 -23.95
C ASP A 36 4.65 -10.80 -23.88
N ARG A 37 4.11 -10.53 -22.68
CA ARG A 37 3.04 -9.55 -22.48
C ARG A 37 3.54 -8.22 -21.96
N THR A 38 2.94 -7.16 -22.48
CA THR A 38 3.01 -5.81 -21.93
C THR A 38 1.70 -5.49 -21.23
N LEU A 39 1.77 -5.16 -19.95
CA LEU A 39 0.62 -4.76 -19.14
C LEU A 39 0.71 -3.26 -18.84
N VAL A 40 -0.43 -2.59 -18.80
CA VAL A 40 -0.52 -1.17 -18.48
C VAL A 40 -1.42 -1.02 -17.27
N VAL A 41 -0.92 -0.36 -16.23
CA VAL A 41 -1.64 -0.20 -14.96
C VAL A 41 -1.52 1.23 -14.46
N VAL A 42 -2.48 1.65 -13.63
CA VAL A 42 -2.36 2.91 -12.89
C VAL A 42 -1.22 2.77 -11.88
N GLY A 43 -0.30 3.73 -11.88
CA GLY A 43 0.91 3.70 -11.05
C GLY A 43 0.59 3.59 -9.56
N SER A 44 -0.15 4.55 -9.00
CA SER A 44 -0.70 4.53 -7.62
C SER A 44 0.29 4.10 -6.51
N GLY A 45 1.59 4.36 -6.69
CA GLY A 45 2.64 3.94 -5.76
C GLY A 45 3.17 2.52 -5.98
N GLY A 46 2.79 1.83 -7.05
CA GLY A 46 3.56 0.76 -7.70
C GLY A 46 3.34 -0.66 -7.20
N CYS A 47 2.48 -0.90 -6.21
CA CYS A 47 2.30 -2.24 -5.64
C CYS A 47 1.86 -3.26 -6.69
N THR A 48 0.83 -2.94 -7.48
CA THR A 48 0.33 -3.78 -8.58
C THR A 48 1.39 -3.97 -9.65
N ALA A 49 1.98 -2.88 -10.16
CA ALA A 49 2.96 -2.93 -11.23
C ALA A 49 4.15 -3.86 -10.88
N LEU A 50 4.70 -3.71 -9.68
CA LEU A 50 5.82 -4.52 -9.21
C LEU A 50 5.40 -5.97 -8.91
N SER A 51 4.16 -6.22 -8.50
CA SER A 51 3.66 -7.57 -8.26
C SER A 51 3.42 -8.34 -9.57
N LEU A 52 2.93 -7.67 -10.62
CA LEU A 52 2.79 -8.25 -11.95
C LEU A 52 4.17 -8.61 -12.56
N LEU A 53 5.17 -7.76 -12.35
CA LEU A 53 6.56 -8.06 -12.73
C LEU A 53 7.12 -9.26 -11.94
N ALA A 54 6.91 -9.30 -10.63
CA ALA A 54 7.30 -10.45 -9.79
C ALA A 54 6.57 -11.74 -10.20
N ALA A 55 5.39 -11.65 -10.79
CA ALA A 55 4.62 -12.77 -11.34
C ALA A 55 5.03 -13.16 -12.77
N GLY A 56 6.03 -12.51 -13.37
CA GLY A 56 6.59 -12.89 -14.67
C GLY A 56 6.08 -12.09 -15.87
N ALA A 57 5.44 -10.93 -15.69
CA ALA A 57 5.17 -10.02 -16.79
C ALA A 57 6.47 -9.61 -17.50
N GLY A 58 6.48 -9.62 -18.84
CA GLY A 58 7.63 -9.19 -19.63
C GLY A 58 7.86 -7.69 -19.57
N GLN A 59 6.78 -6.91 -19.64
CA GLN A 59 6.79 -5.44 -19.55
C GLN A 59 5.58 -4.95 -18.76
N VAL A 60 5.77 -3.94 -17.92
CA VAL A 60 4.70 -3.26 -17.19
C VAL A 60 4.92 -1.75 -17.28
N ALA A 61 3.95 -1.05 -17.88
CA ALA A 61 3.88 0.40 -17.88
C ALA A 61 3.01 0.88 -16.70
N ALA A 62 3.64 1.52 -15.72
CA ALA A 62 2.98 2.15 -14.59
C ALA A 62 2.73 3.63 -14.91
N VAL A 63 1.47 3.99 -15.15
CA VAL A 63 1.07 5.33 -15.59
C VAL A 63 0.40 6.10 -14.45
N ASP A 64 0.91 7.27 -14.09
CA ASP A 64 0.32 8.12 -13.06
C ASP A 64 0.40 9.61 -13.43
N LEU A 65 -0.70 10.33 -13.26
CA LEU A 65 -0.75 11.78 -13.46
C LEU A 65 0.16 12.52 -12.49
N ASN A 66 0.46 11.95 -11.32
CA ASN A 66 1.24 12.57 -10.27
C ASN A 66 2.68 12.02 -10.22
N PRO A 67 3.69 12.82 -10.65
CA PRO A 67 5.10 12.43 -10.59
C PRO A 67 5.62 11.99 -9.22
N VAL A 68 4.97 12.40 -8.12
CA VAL A 68 5.34 11.96 -6.76
C VAL A 68 5.00 10.48 -6.55
N GLN A 69 3.91 9.99 -7.15
CA GLN A 69 3.56 8.57 -7.12
C GLN A 69 4.53 7.74 -7.95
N SER A 70 4.87 8.22 -9.15
CA SER A 70 5.89 7.63 -10.02
C SER A 70 7.25 7.53 -9.33
N SER A 71 7.68 8.58 -8.61
CA SER A 71 8.90 8.55 -7.81
C SER A 71 8.85 7.47 -6.72
N LEU A 72 7.68 7.20 -6.13
CA LEU A 72 7.51 6.09 -5.20
C LEU A 72 7.63 4.72 -5.88
N VAL A 73 7.07 4.55 -7.09
CA VAL A 73 7.25 3.31 -7.87
C VAL A 73 8.74 3.02 -8.03
N GLU A 74 9.50 4.05 -8.45
CA GLU A 74 10.93 3.97 -8.66
C GLU A 74 11.70 3.64 -7.37
N LEU A 75 11.37 4.29 -6.24
CA LEU A 75 12.00 3.98 -4.95
C LEU A 75 11.77 2.53 -4.52
N LYS A 76 10.55 2.01 -4.70
CA LYS A 76 10.23 0.62 -4.34
C LYS A 76 10.96 -0.36 -5.25
N ALA A 77 10.93 -0.12 -6.56
CA ALA A 77 11.67 -0.89 -7.55
C ALA A 77 13.16 -1.00 -7.15
N THR A 78 13.81 0.15 -6.98
CA THR A 78 15.23 0.22 -6.62
C THR A 78 15.51 -0.40 -5.26
N ALA A 79 14.64 -0.22 -4.26
CA ALA A 79 14.80 -0.84 -2.95
C ALA A 79 14.78 -2.37 -3.03
N VAL A 80 13.82 -2.96 -3.76
CA VAL A 80 13.75 -4.43 -3.89
C VAL A 80 14.94 -4.96 -4.68
N SER A 81 15.37 -4.26 -5.74
CA SER A 81 16.51 -4.70 -6.55
C SER A 81 17.84 -4.67 -5.79
N GLU A 82 18.10 -3.59 -5.06
CA GLU A 82 19.41 -3.36 -4.43
C GLU A 82 19.52 -3.95 -3.01
N LEU A 83 18.40 -4.07 -2.28
CA LEU A 83 18.40 -4.55 -0.89
C LEU A 83 17.88 -5.99 -0.75
N GLY A 84 17.22 -6.52 -1.78
CA GLY A 84 16.41 -7.72 -1.68
C GLY A 84 15.10 -7.48 -0.90
N THR A 85 14.13 -8.37 -1.09
CA THR A 85 12.75 -8.22 -0.60
C THR A 85 12.66 -8.06 0.93
N VAL A 86 13.44 -8.81 1.70
CA VAL A 86 13.41 -8.76 3.18
C VAL A 86 13.86 -7.39 3.71
N GLN A 87 15.03 -6.90 3.29
CA GLN A 87 15.53 -5.60 3.75
C GLN A 87 14.71 -4.45 3.14
N ALA A 88 14.26 -4.58 1.89
CA ALA A 88 13.35 -3.63 1.26
C ALA A 88 12.04 -3.48 2.05
N THR A 89 11.45 -4.57 2.54
CA THR A 89 10.23 -4.53 3.37
C THR A 89 10.42 -3.66 4.61
N SER A 90 11.52 -3.86 5.34
CA SER A 90 11.84 -3.07 6.54
C SER A 90 12.19 -1.61 6.21
N PHE A 91 12.96 -1.37 5.15
CA PHE A 91 13.31 -0.05 4.64
C PHE A 91 12.07 0.77 4.27
N LEU A 92 11.16 0.16 3.49
CA LEU A 92 9.94 0.78 3.03
C LEU A 92 8.93 1.02 4.17
N GLY A 93 9.07 0.36 5.32
CA GLY A 93 8.20 0.53 6.49
C GLY A 93 7.12 -0.54 6.64
N GLY A 94 7.24 -1.65 5.91
CA GLY A 94 6.40 -2.84 6.08
C GLY A 94 6.87 -3.72 7.24
N ALA A 95 8.06 -3.49 7.77
CA ALA A 95 8.57 -4.15 8.97
C ALA A 95 9.42 -3.16 9.82
N PRO A 96 9.68 -3.49 11.11
CA PRO A 96 10.47 -2.64 11.98
C PRO A 96 11.89 -2.40 11.44
N MET A 97 12.30 -1.14 11.43
CA MET A 97 13.67 -0.70 11.17
C MET A 97 13.89 0.66 11.85
N PRO A 98 15.02 0.89 12.53
CA PRO A 98 15.38 2.20 13.05
C PRO A 98 15.43 3.27 11.94
N ALA A 99 15.06 4.51 12.27
CA ALA A 99 15.07 5.61 11.32
C ALA A 99 16.46 5.87 10.71
N ALA A 100 17.52 5.74 11.52
CA ALA A 100 18.91 5.90 11.08
C ALA A 100 19.30 4.85 10.03
N ASP A 101 18.87 3.60 10.21
CA ASP A 101 19.17 2.51 9.27
C ASP A 101 18.40 2.70 7.95
N ARG A 102 17.16 3.19 8.00
CA ARG A 102 16.41 3.57 6.79
C ARG A 102 17.13 4.68 6.02
N ARG A 103 17.61 5.70 6.74
CA ARG A 103 18.39 6.79 6.13
C ARG A 103 19.67 6.26 5.47
N ALA A 104 20.41 5.38 6.16
CA ALA A 104 21.61 4.77 5.60
C ALA A 104 21.31 3.91 4.35
N CYS A 105 20.18 3.19 4.33
CA CYS A 105 19.72 2.49 3.13
C CYS A 105 19.45 3.48 1.99
N TYR A 106 18.67 4.53 2.25
CA TYR A 106 18.38 5.54 1.23
C TYR A 106 19.63 6.23 0.68
N ASP A 107 20.61 6.54 1.53
CA ASP A 107 21.89 7.13 1.09
C ASP A 107 22.67 6.24 0.11
N ARG A 108 22.51 4.92 0.20
CA ARG A 108 23.04 3.96 -0.77
C ARG A 108 22.19 3.93 -2.05
N LEU A 109 20.86 3.90 -1.91
CA LEU A 109 19.93 3.78 -3.04
C LEU A 109 19.84 5.03 -3.91
N LYS A 110 19.98 6.23 -3.34
CA LYS A 110 19.71 7.50 -4.05
C LYS A 110 20.58 7.75 -5.28
N ARG A 111 21.70 7.02 -5.43
CA ARG A 111 22.56 7.08 -6.63
C ARG A 111 21.98 6.31 -7.81
N GLN A 112 21.10 5.34 -7.54
CA GLN A 112 20.41 4.52 -8.52
C GLN A 112 19.01 5.06 -8.86
N LEU A 113 18.57 6.11 -8.16
CA LEU A 113 17.35 6.83 -8.48
C LEU A 113 17.64 7.88 -9.56
N GLY A 114 16.73 7.99 -10.50
CA GLY A 114 16.63 9.09 -11.44
C GLY A 114 16.42 10.44 -10.72
N PRO A 115 16.70 11.55 -11.41
CA PRO A 115 16.76 12.87 -10.78
C PRO A 115 15.48 13.27 -10.04
N ALA A 116 14.31 13.01 -10.63
CA ALA A 116 13.02 13.39 -10.06
C ALA A 116 12.67 12.60 -8.77
N ALA A 117 12.95 11.30 -8.73
CA ALA A 117 12.73 10.50 -7.53
C ALA A 117 13.69 10.90 -6.42
N ARG A 118 14.97 11.10 -6.75
CA ARG A 118 15.97 11.57 -5.79
C ARG A 118 15.60 12.92 -5.20
N GLU A 119 15.26 13.91 -6.03
CA GLU A 119 14.83 15.24 -5.56
C GLU A 119 13.62 15.14 -4.63
N CYS A 120 12.63 14.31 -4.99
CA CYS A 120 11.44 14.08 -4.18
C CYS A 120 11.79 13.58 -2.77
N PHE A 121 12.62 12.55 -2.63
CA PHE A 121 12.94 11.97 -1.32
C PHE A 121 14.02 12.74 -0.56
N ASP A 122 14.94 13.43 -1.24
CA ASP A 122 15.89 14.37 -0.62
C ASP A 122 15.14 15.55 0.03
N ALA A 123 14.06 16.03 -0.58
CA ALA A 123 13.18 17.06 0.00
C ALA A 123 12.29 16.53 1.14
N HIS A 124 12.10 15.22 1.27
CA HIS A 124 11.19 14.59 2.24
C HIS A 124 11.88 13.51 3.10
N PRO A 125 12.96 13.82 3.83
CA PRO A 125 13.71 12.83 4.60
C PRO A 125 12.85 12.11 5.66
N GLY A 126 11.86 12.81 6.23
CA GLY A 126 10.95 12.22 7.20
C GLY A 126 10.04 11.12 6.62
N TRP A 127 9.85 11.06 5.29
CA TRP A 127 9.12 9.94 4.65
C TRP A 127 9.97 8.68 4.68
N ILE A 128 11.27 8.80 4.41
CA ILE A 128 12.24 7.70 4.49
C ILE A 128 12.37 7.20 5.93
N GLU A 129 12.60 8.10 6.89
CA GLU A 129 12.81 7.73 8.29
C GLU A 129 11.65 6.95 8.91
N ARG A 130 10.41 7.35 8.58
CA ARG A 130 9.19 6.67 9.05
C ARG A 130 8.89 5.37 8.30
N GLY A 131 9.57 5.11 7.19
CA GLY A 131 9.15 4.12 6.21
C GLY A 131 8.07 4.71 5.31
N VAL A 132 8.40 4.83 4.04
CA VAL A 132 7.61 5.51 3.02
C VAL A 132 6.21 4.91 2.83
N LEU A 133 6.01 3.62 3.12
CA LEU A 133 4.70 2.94 3.12
C LEU A 133 3.72 3.51 4.15
N ASN A 134 4.15 4.40 5.04
CA ASN A 134 3.33 5.10 6.02
C ASN A 134 3.22 6.62 5.75
N ALA A 135 3.75 7.11 4.63
CA ALA A 135 3.87 8.54 4.36
C ALA A 135 2.69 9.15 3.57
N GLY A 136 1.91 8.32 2.86
CA GLY A 136 0.82 8.77 2.00
C GLY A 136 -0.33 9.44 2.77
N VAL A 137 -1.11 10.28 2.08
CA VAL A 137 -2.31 10.93 2.64
C VAL A 137 -3.27 9.88 3.20
N THR A 138 -3.49 8.81 2.44
CA THR A 138 -4.35 7.68 2.82
C THR A 138 -3.83 6.96 4.07
N GLU A 139 -2.54 6.65 4.09
CA GLU A 139 -1.88 5.97 5.22
C GLU A 139 -1.94 6.80 6.50
N ARG A 140 -1.70 8.10 6.39
CA ARG A 140 -1.80 9.02 7.54
C ARG A 140 -3.24 9.14 8.05
N PHE A 141 -4.22 9.15 7.15
CA PHE A 141 -5.64 9.14 7.52
C PHE A 141 -6.00 7.84 8.27
N ILE A 142 -5.63 6.68 7.70
CA ILE A 142 -5.82 5.37 8.36
C ILE A 142 -5.11 5.35 9.71
N GLY A 143 -3.88 5.81 9.79
CA GLY A 143 -3.12 5.89 11.04
C GLY A 143 -3.83 6.69 12.13
N ALA A 144 -4.47 7.81 11.78
CA ALA A 144 -5.27 8.60 12.73
C ALA A 144 -6.54 7.85 13.18
N VAL A 145 -7.24 7.18 12.25
CA VAL A 145 -8.42 6.35 12.58
C VAL A 145 -8.01 5.20 13.51
N ILE A 146 -6.97 4.44 13.16
CA ILE A 146 -6.51 3.29 13.95
C ILE A 146 -5.94 3.72 15.30
N SER A 147 -5.28 4.87 15.39
CA SER A 147 -4.86 5.44 16.68
C SER A 147 -6.07 5.71 17.58
N SER A 148 -7.17 6.22 17.02
CA SER A 148 -8.43 6.41 17.72
C SER A 148 -9.07 5.08 18.14
N VAL A 149 -9.01 4.05 17.28
CA VAL A 149 -9.46 2.69 17.59
C VAL A 149 -8.70 2.13 18.80
N ARG A 150 -7.37 2.21 18.77
CA ARG A 150 -6.49 1.70 19.83
C ARG A 150 -6.70 2.42 21.17
N LEU A 151 -7.00 3.72 21.14
CA LEU A 151 -7.14 4.53 22.34
C LEU A 151 -8.53 4.44 22.97
N PHE A 152 -9.60 4.37 22.17
CA PHE A 152 -10.96 4.53 22.67
C PHE A 152 -11.89 3.33 22.47
N ILE A 153 -11.59 2.43 21.53
CA ILE A 153 -12.53 1.39 21.08
C ILE A 153 -12.03 -0.02 21.43
N HIS A 154 -10.82 -0.38 21.03
CA HIS A 154 -10.25 -1.71 21.24
C HIS A 154 -8.86 -1.63 21.86
N PRO A 155 -8.64 -2.28 23.02
CA PRO A 155 -7.30 -2.34 23.60
C PRO A 155 -6.35 -3.14 22.68
N PRO A 156 -5.03 -2.90 22.74
CA PRO A 156 -4.05 -3.61 21.91
C PRO A 156 -4.14 -5.14 22.00
N SER A 157 -4.52 -5.69 23.17
CA SER A 157 -4.73 -7.13 23.35
C SER A 157 -5.87 -7.69 22.51
N ARG A 158 -6.97 -6.94 22.33
CA ARG A 158 -8.10 -7.36 21.50
C ARG A 158 -7.75 -7.33 20.02
N ILE A 159 -7.02 -6.30 19.59
CA ILE A 159 -6.51 -6.20 18.21
C ILE A 159 -5.59 -7.39 17.90
N ARG A 160 -4.63 -7.70 18.79
CA ARG A 160 -3.75 -8.87 18.61
C ARG A 160 -4.51 -10.19 18.54
N ARG A 161 -5.60 -10.34 19.31
CA ARG A 161 -6.44 -11.54 19.26
C ARG A 161 -7.23 -11.65 17.95
N MET A 162 -7.78 -10.56 17.43
CA MET A 162 -8.40 -10.55 16.10
C MET A 162 -7.39 -11.00 15.03
N LEU A 163 -6.25 -10.32 14.96
CA LEU A 163 -5.19 -10.62 13.99
C LEU A 163 -4.55 -12.02 14.20
N GLY A 164 -4.79 -12.64 15.35
CA GLY A 164 -4.30 -13.98 15.67
C GLY A 164 -5.30 -15.11 15.39
N CYS A 165 -6.53 -14.80 14.94
CA CYS A 165 -7.51 -15.83 14.57
C CYS A 165 -6.98 -16.65 13.39
N GLN A 166 -7.07 -17.98 13.48
CA GLN A 166 -6.52 -18.90 12.46
C GLN A 166 -7.57 -19.43 11.49
N THR A 167 -8.86 -19.28 11.83
CA THR A 167 -9.97 -19.77 11.00
C THR A 167 -11.07 -18.71 10.92
N LEU A 168 -11.83 -18.72 9.81
CA LEU A 168 -12.99 -17.83 9.64
C LEU A 168 -14.05 -18.06 10.73
N GLU A 169 -14.25 -19.29 11.19
CA GLU A 169 -15.22 -19.56 12.26
C GLU A 169 -14.80 -18.92 13.59
N GLU A 170 -13.53 -19.07 13.98
CA GLU A 170 -12.97 -18.40 15.16
C GLU A 170 -13.10 -16.88 15.03
N GLN A 171 -12.73 -16.34 13.88
CA GLN A 171 -12.77 -14.93 13.56
C GLN A 171 -14.20 -14.37 13.66
N ARG A 172 -15.20 -15.01 13.03
CA ARG A 172 -16.62 -14.62 13.13
C ARG A 172 -17.11 -14.63 14.57
N ARG A 173 -16.84 -15.72 15.31
CA ARG A 173 -17.22 -15.84 16.73
C ARG A 173 -16.57 -14.76 17.58
N PHE A 174 -15.31 -14.42 17.32
CA PHE A 174 -14.61 -13.36 18.02
C PHE A 174 -15.17 -11.98 17.66
N TYR A 175 -15.51 -11.76 16.39
CA TYR A 175 -16.13 -10.52 15.93
C TYR A 175 -17.45 -10.25 16.67
N GLU A 176 -18.35 -11.22 16.66
CA GLU A 176 -19.68 -11.13 17.30
C GLU A 176 -19.59 -10.93 18.81
N ARG A 177 -18.70 -11.68 19.49
CA ARG A 177 -18.64 -11.69 20.95
C ARG A 177 -17.86 -10.52 21.54
N GLU A 178 -16.80 -10.06 20.87
CA GLU A 178 -15.83 -9.14 21.47
C GLU A 178 -15.54 -7.88 20.64
N TRP A 179 -15.73 -7.93 19.31
CA TRP A 179 -15.37 -6.84 18.41
C TRP A 179 -16.54 -5.87 18.15
N ASP A 180 -17.75 -6.36 17.82
CA ASP A 180 -18.91 -5.54 17.43
C ASP A 180 -19.57 -4.79 18.60
N THR A 181 -18.79 -3.93 19.25
CA THR A 181 -19.23 -3.11 20.38
C THR A 181 -19.98 -1.87 19.90
N ARG A 182 -20.77 -1.25 20.80
CA ARG A 182 -21.41 0.05 20.50
C ARG A 182 -20.40 1.12 20.10
N ARG A 183 -19.23 1.17 20.75
CA ARG A 183 -18.15 2.11 20.42
C ARG A 183 -17.58 1.84 19.03
N TRP A 184 -17.40 0.56 18.67
CA TRP A 184 -16.99 0.14 17.33
C TRP A 184 -17.96 0.67 16.27
N ARG A 185 -19.26 0.39 16.43
CA ARG A 185 -20.30 0.84 15.50
C ARG A 185 -20.41 2.35 15.36
N LEU A 186 -20.32 3.08 16.49
CA LEU A 186 -20.43 4.55 16.51
C LEU A 186 -19.26 5.23 15.80
N MET A 187 -18.05 4.64 15.82
CA MET A 187 -16.88 5.27 15.22
C MET A 187 -17.08 5.56 13.73
N PHE A 188 -17.80 4.71 13.00
CA PHE A 188 -17.96 4.86 11.55
C PHE A 188 -18.71 6.16 11.22
N GLY A 189 -19.75 6.47 11.99
CA GLY A 189 -20.47 7.74 11.86
C GLY A 189 -19.62 8.97 12.20
N VAL A 190 -18.65 8.83 13.11
CA VAL A 190 -17.82 9.95 13.59
C VAL A 190 -16.57 10.16 12.74
N LEU A 191 -15.85 9.08 12.41
CA LEU A 191 -14.52 9.08 11.80
C LEU A 191 -14.55 8.76 10.31
N LEU A 192 -15.53 7.99 9.83
CA LEU A 192 -15.59 7.49 8.45
C LEU A 192 -16.83 8.02 7.71
N ASN A 193 -17.14 9.30 7.90
CA ASN A 193 -18.19 10.02 7.16
C ASN A 193 -17.60 10.92 6.06
N ARG A 194 -18.45 11.34 5.12
CA ARG A 194 -18.07 12.17 3.96
C ARG A 194 -17.36 13.47 4.36
N ALA A 195 -17.80 14.13 5.44
CA ALA A 195 -17.20 15.40 5.88
C ALA A 195 -15.75 15.22 6.36
N VAL A 196 -15.46 14.09 7.02
CA VAL A 196 -14.09 13.75 7.42
C VAL A 196 -13.23 13.43 6.19
N PHE A 197 -13.74 12.60 5.26
CA PHE A 197 -13.02 12.26 4.03
C PHE A 197 -12.68 13.49 3.17
N ARG A 198 -13.57 14.50 3.11
CA ARG A 198 -13.31 15.77 2.40
C ARG A 198 -12.11 16.57 2.92
N LYS A 199 -11.63 16.28 4.14
CA LYS A 199 -10.41 16.90 4.69
C LYS A 199 -9.12 16.25 4.17
N ALA A 200 -9.20 15.00 3.71
CA ALA A 200 -8.05 14.24 3.22
C ALA A 200 -7.96 14.28 1.68
N TYR A 201 -9.07 14.05 0.99
CA TYR A 201 -9.11 13.85 -0.46
C TYR A 201 -9.60 15.07 -1.24
N HIS A 202 -9.10 15.21 -2.47
CA HIS A 202 -9.53 16.25 -3.41
C HIS A 202 -11.03 16.09 -3.76
N PRO A 203 -11.79 17.18 -3.99
CA PRO A 203 -13.21 17.10 -4.34
C PRO A 203 -13.54 16.17 -5.52
N ALA A 204 -12.62 16.04 -6.48
CA ALA A 204 -12.75 15.14 -7.63
C ALA A 204 -12.97 13.67 -7.21
N PHE A 205 -12.40 13.24 -6.08
CA PHE A 205 -12.60 11.90 -5.52
C PHE A 205 -14.08 11.54 -5.32
N PHE A 206 -14.94 12.54 -5.09
CA PHE A 206 -16.34 12.33 -4.78
C PHE A 206 -17.29 12.51 -5.98
N GLN A 207 -16.77 12.85 -7.17
CA GLN A 207 -17.60 13.16 -8.33
C GLN A 207 -18.43 11.95 -8.80
N HIS A 208 -17.86 10.75 -8.69
CA HIS A 208 -18.49 9.50 -9.13
C HIS A 208 -18.92 8.59 -7.97
N VAL A 209 -18.92 9.11 -6.74
CA VAL A 209 -19.34 8.32 -5.58
C VAL A 209 -20.84 8.47 -5.40
N GLU A 210 -21.58 7.46 -5.87
CA GLU A 210 -23.05 7.37 -5.76
C GLU A 210 -23.53 6.96 -4.36
N ASN A 211 -22.61 6.50 -3.49
CA ASN A 211 -22.97 5.93 -2.20
C ASN A 211 -23.56 6.98 -1.23
N PRO A 212 -24.80 6.79 -0.74
CA PRO A 212 -25.46 7.75 0.14
C PRO A 212 -24.85 7.81 1.54
N SER A 213 -24.14 6.77 2.01
CA SER A 213 -23.57 6.73 3.36
C SER A 213 -22.19 6.07 3.42
N PHE A 214 -21.15 6.91 3.48
CA PHE A 214 -19.76 6.50 3.73
C PHE A 214 -19.64 5.65 5.00
N ALA A 215 -20.30 6.07 6.09
CA ALA A 215 -20.20 5.38 7.37
C ALA A 215 -20.76 3.95 7.28
N HIS A 216 -21.91 3.77 6.62
CA HIS A 216 -22.49 2.44 6.42
C HIS A 216 -21.59 1.59 5.51
N HIS A 217 -21.13 2.15 4.39
CA HIS A 217 -20.25 1.46 3.46
C HIS A 217 -18.98 0.93 4.12
N PHE A 218 -18.24 1.78 4.81
CA PHE A 218 -17.00 1.36 5.49
C PHE A 218 -17.26 0.41 6.64
N ARG A 219 -18.42 0.51 7.32
CA ARG A 219 -18.80 -0.48 8.32
C ARG A 219 -19.03 -1.85 7.69
N THR A 220 -19.79 -1.92 6.60
CA THR A 220 -20.04 -3.17 5.88
C THR A 220 -18.74 -3.79 5.35
N LEU A 221 -17.84 -2.97 4.78
CA LEU A 221 -16.53 -3.44 4.35
C LEU A 221 -15.67 -3.96 5.51
N ALA A 222 -15.64 -3.25 6.64
CA ALA A 222 -14.87 -3.67 7.80
C ALA A 222 -15.44 -4.94 8.43
N GLU A 223 -16.77 -5.08 8.48
CA GLU A 223 -17.45 -6.30 8.92
C GLU A 223 -17.08 -7.47 7.99
N HIS A 224 -17.34 -7.35 6.69
CA HIS A 224 -16.99 -8.37 5.70
C HIS A 224 -15.51 -8.77 5.78
N THR A 225 -14.60 -7.80 5.84
CA THR A 225 -13.16 -8.08 5.94
C THR A 225 -12.81 -8.83 7.23
N LEU A 226 -13.45 -8.48 8.35
CA LEU A 226 -13.19 -9.09 9.66
C LEU A 226 -14.07 -10.31 9.94
N THR A 227 -14.88 -10.80 8.99
CA THR A 227 -15.71 -12.01 9.17
C THR A 227 -15.61 -13.01 8.01
N GLU A 228 -15.36 -12.55 6.79
CA GLU A 228 -15.39 -13.36 5.56
C GLU A 228 -14.03 -13.53 4.89
N VAL A 229 -13.07 -12.65 5.18
CA VAL A 229 -11.71 -12.73 4.64
C VAL A 229 -10.75 -13.22 5.74
N PRO A 230 -9.89 -14.23 5.49
CA PRO A 230 -8.94 -14.71 6.49
C PRO A 230 -7.98 -13.59 6.94
N VAL A 231 -8.08 -13.17 8.20
CA VAL A 231 -7.25 -12.07 8.71
C VAL A 231 -5.78 -12.47 8.87
N SER A 232 -5.50 -13.75 9.13
CA SER A 232 -4.17 -14.28 9.40
C SER A 232 -3.15 -14.01 8.30
N THR A 233 -3.59 -14.01 7.04
CA THR A 233 -2.75 -13.74 5.86
C THR A 233 -3.04 -12.36 5.24
N ASN A 234 -4.03 -11.62 5.75
CA ASN A 234 -4.39 -10.32 5.20
C ASN A 234 -3.42 -9.22 5.65
N TYR A 235 -2.32 -9.07 4.92
CA TYR A 235 -1.27 -8.11 5.23
C TYR A 235 -1.75 -6.66 5.19
N PHE A 236 -2.82 -6.32 4.46
CA PHE A 236 -3.42 -4.98 4.50
C PHE A 236 -4.00 -4.69 5.88
N VAL A 237 -4.80 -5.60 6.43
CA VAL A 237 -5.42 -5.46 7.75
C VAL A 237 -4.34 -5.38 8.83
N HIS A 238 -3.33 -6.25 8.77
CA HIS A 238 -2.19 -6.19 9.67
C HIS A 238 -1.45 -4.85 9.59
N HIS A 239 -1.14 -4.36 8.38
CA HIS A 239 -0.47 -3.08 8.22
C HIS A 239 -1.34 -1.92 8.75
N MET A 240 -2.64 -1.90 8.48
CA MET A 240 -3.53 -0.87 9.03
C MET A 240 -3.49 -0.86 10.56
N PHE A 241 -3.67 -2.03 11.19
CA PHE A 241 -3.78 -2.13 12.63
C PHE A 241 -2.46 -2.00 13.36
N THR A 242 -1.33 -2.38 12.74
CA THR A 242 -0.02 -2.49 13.42
C THR A 242 1.06 -1.57 12.87
N GLY A 243 0.90 -1.05 11.65
CA GLY A 243 1.95 -0.34 10.91
C GLY A 243 3.01 -1.26 10.33
N SER A 244 2.77 -2.57 10.30
CA SER A 244 3.70 -3.56 9.74
C SER A 244 2.95 -4.76 9.15
N TYR A 245 3.56 -5.41 8.18
CA TYR A 245 3.14 -6.68 7.61
C TYR A 245 3.51 -7.85 8.52
N PRO A 246 2.75 -8.96 8.49
CA PRO A 246 3.08 -10.19 9.18
C PRO A 246 4.15 -10.99 8.40
N VAL A 247 5.38 -10.46 8.31
CA VAL A 247 6.48 -11.02 7.47
C VAL A 247 6.88 -12.47 7.75
N GLY A 248 6.46 -13.05 8.88
CA GLY A 248 6.69 -14.46 9.22
C GLY A 248 5.55 -15.41 8.81
N VAL A 249 4.48 -14.88 8.22
CA VAL A 249 3.33 -15.65 7.75
C VAL A 249 3.44 -15.79 6.22
N PRO A 250 3.22 -16.99 5.65
CA PRO A 250 3.11 -17.16 4.19
C PRO A 250 2.07 -16.20 3.59
N ASP A 251 2.38 -15.60 2.45
CA ASP A 251 1.55 -14.56 1.80
C ASP A 251 1.31 -13.32 2.68
N GLY A 252 2.11 -13.16 3.74
CA GLY A 252 1.99 -12.08 4.71
C GLY A 252 2.55 -10.74 4.24
N VAL A 253 2.98 -10.63 2.98
CA VAL A 253 3.47 -9.41 2.34
C VAL A 253 2.98 -9.38 0.88
N PRO A 254 2.95 -8.20 0.23
CA PRO A 254 2.69 -8.15 -1.21
C PRO A 254 3.66 -9.02 -2.02
N PRO A 255 3.26 -9.61 -3.17
CA PRO A 255 4.11 -10.48 -3.99
C PRO A 255 5.48 -9.88 -4.32
N TYR A 256 5.55 -8.59 -4.65
CA TYR A 256 6.82 -7.92 -4.97
C TYR A 256 7.80 -7.79 -3.78
N LEU A 257 7.34 -8.07 -2.56
CA LEU A 257 8.12 -8.11 -1.32
C LEU A 257 8.24 -9.53 -0.75
N ASP A 258 7.68 -10.54 -1.42
CA ASP A 258 7.73 -11.92 -0.99
C ASP A 258 8.91 -12.64 -1.69
N PRO A 259 9.87 -13.20 -0.94
CA PRO A 259 10.96 -14.01 -1.52
C PRO A 259 10.49 -15.25 -2.30
N GLY A 260 9.29 -15.76 -2.04
CA GLY A 260 8.73 -16.96 -2.66
C GLY A 260 8.20 -16.74 -4.08
N TRP A 261 7.92 -15.49 -4.47
CA TRP A 261 7.52 -15.15 -5.83
C TRP A 261 8.77 -15.17 -6.72
N SER A 262 8.89 -16.27 -7.49
CA SER A 262 10.08 -16.63 -8.27
C SER A 262 10.29 -15.67 -9.43
N GLY A 263 11.43 -14.97 -9.41
CA GLY A 263 11.78 -13.90 -10.33
C GLY A 263 12.00 -12.63 -9.52
N THR A 264 13.11 -12.58 -8.78
CA THR A 264 13.47 -11.39 -7.99
C THR A 264 13.24 -10.16 -8.85
N VAL A 265 12.49 -9.17 -8.32
CA VAL A 265 12.16 -7.93 -9.04
C VAL A 265 13.41 -7.31 -9.68
N SER A 266 14.60 -7.53 -9.13
CA SER A 266 15.89 -7.12 -9.70
C SER A 266 16.08 -7.46 -11.18
N SER A 267 15.67 -8.64 -11.66
CA SER A 267 15.73 -8.99 -13.10
C SER A 267 14.52 -8.51 -13.90
N ALA A 268 13.39 -8.26 -13.22
CA ALA A 268 12.16 -7.78 -13.86
C ALA A 268 12.09 -6.24 -13.98
N LEU A 269 12.99 -5.50 -13.32
CA LEU A 269 13.04 -4.04 -13.40
C LEU A 269 13.33 -3.51 -14.80
N ASP A 270 14.01 -4.28 -15.64
CA ASP A 270 14.23 -3.93 -17.04
C ASP A 270 12.91 -3.92 -17.84
N GLY A 271 11.86 -4.56 -17.31
CA GLY A 271 10.51 -4.51 -17.84
C GLY A 271 9.62 -3.42 -17.25
N LEU A 272 10.13 -2.55 -16.37
CA LEU A 272 9.34 -1.47 -15.79
C LEU A 272 9.52 -0.17 -16.58
N THR A 273 8.42 0.36 -17.11
CA THR A 273 8.33 1.72 -17.62
C THR A 273 7.42 2.54 -16.70
N VAL A 274 7.89 3.70 -16.25
CA VAL A 274 7.13 4.65 -15.44
C VAL A 274 6.74 5.83 -16.32
N VAL A 275 5.45 6.17 -16.34
CA VAL A 275 4.95 7.28 -17.16
C VAL A 275 4.28 8.31 -16.26
N ASP A 276 4.85 9.51 -16.21
CA ASP A 276 4.22 10.67 -15.60
C ASP A 276 3.25 11.30 -16.61
N GLY A 277 1.95 11.09 -16.43
CA GLY A 277 0.93 11.62 -17.35
C GLY A 277 -0.41 10.89 -17.26
N GLY A 278 -1.40 11.42 -17.95
CA GLY A 278 -2.72 10.80 -18.10
C GLY A 278 -2.84 9.93 -19.35
N TYR A 279 -3.96 9.21 -19.44
CA TYR A 279 -4.35 8.43 -20.63
C TYR A 279 -5.04 9.26 -21.72
N THR A 280 -5.17 10.57 -21.51
CA THR A 280 -5.88 11.45 -22.44
C THR A 280 -4.89 12.15 -23.36
N THR A 281 -4.68 11.57 -24.56
CA THR A 281 -4.31 12.37 -25.74
C THR A 281 -5.55 12.91 -26.42
#